data_AF-A0A7K0P561-F1
#
_entry.id   AF-A0A7K0P561-F1
#
_cell.length_a   1.000
_cell.length_b   1.000
_cell.length_c   1.000
_cell.angle_alpha   90.00
_cell.angle_beta   90.00
_cell.angle_gamma   90.00
#
_symmetry.space_group_name_H-M   'P 1'
#
loop_
_entity.id
_entity.type
_entity.pdbx_description
1 polymer ?
#
loop_
_entity_poly.entity_id
_entity_poly.type
_entity_poly.pdbx_seq_one_letter_code
_entity_poly.pdbx_strand_id
1 'polypeptide(L)'
;SVSAKHPDIVFAKIDTEAEQDLARAAGISSIPTLMAIRDGIVVFSQAGALPEPNLANLVQAVRDVDMNALRATLPSGEEQG
;
A
#
# COMPACT_ATOMS: atom_id res chain seq x y z
N SER A 1 -7.57 8.65 15.29
CA SER A 1 -7.30 8.08 13.96
C SER A 1 -5.80 7.93 13.78
N VAL A 2 -5.38 6.88 13.08
CA VAL A 2 -3.97 6.65 12.73
C VAL A 2 -3.43 7.80 11.86
N SER A 3 -4.23 8.33 10.93
CA SER A 3 -3.82 9.45 10.06
C SER A 3 -3.38 10.70 10.83
N ALA A 4 -4.10 11.09 11.88
CA ALA A 4 -3.74 12.26 12.69
C ALA A 4 -2.42 12.10 13.46
N LYS A 5 -1.99 10.86 13.71
CA LYS A 5 -0.75 10.54 14.42
C LYS A 5 0.47 10.41 13.50
N HIS A 6 0.25 10.35 12.18
CA HIS A 6 1.29 10.17 11.18
C HIS A 6 1.15 11.22 10.06
N PRO A 7 1.42 12.50 10.35
CA PRO A 7 1.24 13.60 9.39
C PRO A 7 2.19 13.55 8.19
N ASP A 8 3.26 12.75 8.29
CA ASP A 8 4.23 12.49 7.24
C ASP A 8 3.79 11.38 6.26
N ILE A 9 2.70 10.69 6.54
CA ILE A 9 2.12 9.65 5.67
C ILE A 9 0.86 10.20 5.01
N VAL A 10 0.79 10.05 3.68
CA VAL A 10 -0.42 10.35 2.92
C VAL A 10 -1.39 9.18 3.03
N PHE A 11 -2.53 9.43 3.68
CA PHE A 11 -3.66 8.50 3.69
C PHE A 11 -4.64 8.93 2.60
N ALA A 12 -4.72 8.16 1.52
CA ALA A 12 -5.64 8.39 0.42
C ALA A 12 -6.75 7.33 0.40
N LYS A 13 -7.93 7.73 -0.06
CA LYS A 13 -9.01 6.82 -0.42
C LYS A 13 -9.22 6.96 -1.92
N ILE A 14 -9.15 5.85 -2.63
CA ILE A 14 -9.44 5.78 -4.05
C ILE A 14 -10.82 5.15 -4.22
N ASP A 15 -11.68 5.81 -4.99
CA ASP A 15 -12.92 5.22 -5.45
C ASP A 15 -12.63 4.42 -6.72
N THR A 16 -12.64 3.09 -6.60
CA THR A 16 -12.32 2.19 -7.71
C THR A 16 -13.42 2.14 -8.77
N GLU A 17 -14.65 2.58 -8.45
CA GLU A 17 -15.73 2.64 -9.43
C GLU A 17 -15.56 3.84 -10.37
N ALA A 18 -15.09 4.97 -9.82
CA ALA A 18 -14.74 6.17 -10.59
C ALA A 18 -13.36 6.04 -11.27
N GLU A 19 -12.38 5.46 -10.59
CA GLU A 19 -10.98 5.36 -11.04
C GLU A 19 -10.63 3.93 -11.51
N GLN A 20 -11.35 3.44 -12.51
CA GLN A 20 -11.26 2.04 -12.97
C GLN A 20 -9.88 1.66 -13.51
N ASP A 21 -9.22 2.57 -14.24
CA ASP A 21 -7.88 2.34 -14.79
C ASP A 21 -6.84 2.21 -13.68
N LEU A 22 -6.95 3.03 -12.63
CA LEU A 22 -6.09 2.95 -11.46
C LEU A 22 -6.32 1.65 -10.69
N ALA A 23 -7.59 1.25 -10.51
CA ALA A 23 -7.94 -0.02 -9.88
C ALA A 23 -7.36 -1.22 -10.65
N ARG A 24 -7.43 -1.20 -11.99
CA ARG A 24 -6.80 -2.22 -12.85
C ARG A 24 -5.29 -2.22 -12.72
N ALA A 25 -4.65 -1.07 -12.83
CA ALA A 25 -3.19 -0.95 -12.74
C ALA A 25 -2.65 -1.39 -11.36
N ALA A 26 -3.43 -1.16 -10.30
CA ALA A 26 -3.11 -1.61 -8.95
C ALA A 26 -3.51 -3.08 -8.66
N GLY A 27 -4.07 -3.81 -9.64
CA GLY A 27 -4.47 -5.21 -9.49
C GLY A 27 -5.62 -5.43 -8.50
N ILE A 28 -6.49 -4.43 -8.30
CA ILE A 28 -7.58 -4.50 -7.32
C ILE A 28 -8.72 -5.36 -7.86
N SER A 29 -8.93 -6.51 -7.24
CA SER A 29 -10.01 -7.46 -7.58
C SER A 29 -11.06 -7.61 -6.47
N SER A 30 -10.82 -7.03 -5.30
CA SER A 30 -11.70 -7.11 -4.13
C SER A 30 -11.69 -5.78 -3.39
N ILE A 31 -12.86 -5.33 -2.92
CA ILE A 31 -13.03 -4.05 -2.24
C ILE A 31 -13.68 -4.31 -0.88
N PRO A 32 -13.19 -3.69 0.22
CA PRO A 32 -12.03 -2.80 0.28
C PRO A 32 -10.70 -3.55 0.16
N THR A 33 -9.66 -2.89 -0.39
CA THR A 33 -8.26 -3.36 -0.36
C THR A 33 -7.40 -2.28 0.29
N LEU A 34 -6.52 -2.70 1.20
CA LEU A 34 -5.54 -1.85 1.84
C LEU A 34 -4.18 -2.06 1.19
N MET A 35 -3.58 -0.98 0.72
CA MET A 35 -2.27 -0.97 0.07
C MET A 35 -1.36 0.05 0.74
N ALA A 36 -0.10 -0.31 0.95
CA ALA A 36 0.94 0.62 1.41
C ALA A 36 2.05 0.70 0.37
N ILE A 37 2.39 1.93 0.00
CA ILE A 37 3.39 2.25 -1.00
C ILE A 37 4.50 3.06 -0.32
N ARG A 38 5.75 2.67 -0.53
CA ARG A 38 6.93 3.37 -0.02
C ARG A 38 7.97 3.49 -1.13
N ASP A 39 8.44 4.71 -1.36
CA ASP A 39 9.39 5.04 -2.43
C ASP A 39 8.96 4.50 -3.82
N GLY A 40 7.66 4.55 -4.12
CA GLY A 40 7.09 4.05 -5.38
C GLY A 40 6.93 2.53 -5.46
N ILE A 41 7.27 1.78 -4.40
CA ILE A 41 7.16 0.32 -4.35
C ILE A 41 5.99 -0.06 -3.45
N VAL A 42 5.14 -0.98 -3.92
CA VAL A 42 4.09 -1.59 -3.08
C VAL A 42 4.76 -2.53 -2.09
N VAL A 43 4.74 -2.19 -0.80
CA VAL A 43 5.35 -2.98 0.27
C VAL A 43 4.34 -3.83 1.03
N PHE A 44 3.05 -3.53 0.87
CA PHE A 44 1.94 -4.27 1.45
C PHE A 44 0.69 -4.13 0.58
N SER A 45 -0.03 -5.23 0.37
CA SER A 45 -1.34 -5.23 -0.28
C SER A 45 -2.18 -6.38 0.29
N GLN A 46 -3.34 -6.07 0.85
CA GLN A 46 -4.25 -7.06 1.40
C GLN A 46 -5.71 -6.65 1.17
N ALA A 47 -6.51 -7.59 0.68
CA ALA A 47 -7.96 -7.43 0.61
C ALA A 47 -8.58 -7.49 2.01
N GLY A 48 -9.51 -6.58 2.29
CA GLY A 48 -10.26 -6.47 3.53
C GLY A 48 -10.00 -5.18 4.30
N ALA A 49 -10.94 -4.85 5.18
CA ALA A 49 -10.80 -3.73 6.10
C ALA A 49 -9.90 -4.13 7.27
N LEU A 50 -9.02 -3.22 7.67
CA LEU A 50 -8.12 -3.43 8.80
C LEU A 50 -8.59 -2.59 10.00
N PRO A 51 -8.76 -3.19 11.20
CA PRO A 51 -9.09 -2.43 12.42
C PRO A 51 -8.01 -1.40 12.76
N GLU A 52 -8.39 -0.33 13.48
CA GLU A 52 -7.46 0.78 13.80
C GLU A 52 -6.15 0.34 14.48
N PRO A 53 -6.14 -0.57 15.48
CA PRO A 53 -4.90 -1.03 16.09
C PRO A 53 -3.98 -1.75 15.10
N ASN A 54 -4.57 -2.54 14.21
CA ASN A 54 -3.82 -3.28 13.19
C ASN A 54 -3.28 -2.33 12.10
N LEU A 55 -4.03 -1.28 11.77
CA LEU A 55 -3.55 -0.22 10.87
C LEU A 55 -2.37 0.55 11.47
N ALA A 56 -2.40 0.85 12.77
CA ALA A 56 -1.25 1.46 13.45
C ALA A 56 -0.01 0.56 13.39
N ASN A 57 -0.19 -0.75 13.61
CA ASN A 57 0.89 -1.73 13.50
C ASN A 57 1.42 -1.83 12.06
N LEU A 58 0.53 -1.82 11.06
CA LEU A 58 0.95 -1.81 9.65
C LEU A 58 1.78 -0.56 9.33
N VAL A 59 1.39 0.61 9.83
CA VAL A 59 2.17 1.83 9.64
C VAL A 59 3.58 1.70 10.22
N GLN A 60 3.73 1.10 11.40
CA GLN A 60 5.07 0.82 11.96
C GLN A 60 5.83 -0.19 11.09
N ALA A 61 5.20 -1.31 10.73
CA ALA A 61 5.82 -2.33 9.89
C ALA A 61 6.32 -1.76 8.55
N VAL A 62 5.55 -0.89 7.90
CA VAL A 62 5.92 -0.21 6.65
C VAL A 62 7.14 0.70 6.82
N ARG A 63 7.29 1.36 7.98
CA ARG A 63 8.46 2.17 8.31
C ARG A 63 9.70 1.32 8.55
N ASP A 64 9.51 0.16 9.17
CA ASP A 64 10.58 -0.76 9.53
C ASP A 64 11.07 -1.60 8.34
N VAL A 65 10.37 -1.58 7.19
CA VAL A 65 10.83 -2.24 5.96
C VAL A 65 12.23 -1.71 5.58
N ASP A 66 13.19 -2.63 5.46
CA ASP A 66 14.48 -2.36 4.85
C ASP A 66 14.31 -2.24 3.33
N MET A 67 14.21 -1.00 2.86
CA MET A 67 14.01 -0.73 1.44
C MET A 67 15.23 -1.07 0.58
N ASN A 68 16.44 -1.19 1.15
CA ASN A 68 17.61 -1.62 0.41
C ASN A 68 17.54 -3.13 0.15
N ALA A 69 17.22 -3.90 1.19
CA ALA A 69 16.98 -5.33 1.05
C ALA A 69 15.80 -5.60 0.10
N LEU A 70 14.70 -4.88 0.25
CA LEU A 70 13.54 -5.04 -0.64
C LEU A 70 13.90 -4.79 -2.11
N ARG A 71 14.59 -3.68 -2.41
CA ARG A 71 15.03 -3.37 -3.78
C ARG A 71 15.95 -4.43 -4.36
N ALA A 72 16.79 -5.06 -3.55
CA ALA A 72 17.65 -6.16 -4.00
C ALA A 72 16.86 -7.44 -4.34
N THR A 73 15.65 -7.61 -3.79
CA THR A 73 14.76 -8.74 -4.12
C THR A 73 13.85 -8.47 -5.30
N LEU A 74 13.67 -7.20 -5.68
CA LEU A 74 12.87 -6.87 -6.85
C LEU A 74 13.64 -7.29 -8.10
N PRO A 75 13.01 -8.01 -9.04
CA PRO A 75 13.61 -8.21 -10.34
C PRO A 75 13.88 -6.84 -10.95
N SER A 76 15.10 -6.64 -11.45
CA SER A 76 15.52 -5.42 -12.16
C SER A 76 14.56 -5.18 -13.31
N GLY A 77 13.61 -4.26 -13.10
CA GLY A 77 12.44 -3.95 -13.92
C GLY A 77 12.30 -4.65 -15.26
N GLU A 78 11.35 -5.59 -15.34
CA GLU A 78 10.53 -5.89 -16.52
C GLU A 78 9.44 -6.90 -16.12
N GLU A 79 8.22 -6.67 -16.64
CA GLU A 79 7.03 -7.54 -16.59
C GLU A 79 6.09 -7.44 -15.37
N GLN A 80 5.39 -6.31 -15.29
CA GLN A 80 3.93 -6.37 -15.15
C GLN A 80 3.34 -5.81 -16.45
N GLY A 81 3.22 -6.68 -17.45
CA GLY A 81 2.55 -6.38 -18.73
C GLY A 81 1.03 -6.28 -18.59
#